data_AF-R6DKA6-F1
#
_entry.id   AF-R6DKA6-F1
#
_cell.length_a   1.000
_cell.length_b   1.000
_cell.length_c   1.000
_cell.angle_alpha   90.00
_cell.angle_beta   90.00
_cell.angle_gamma   90.00
#
_symmetry.space_group_name_H-M   'P 1'
#
loop_
_entity.id
_entity.type
_entity.pdbx_description
1 polymer ?
#
loop_
_entity_poly.entity_id
_entity_poly.type
_entity_poly.pdbx_seq_one_letter_code
_entity_poly.pdbx_strand_id
1 'polypeptide(L)'
;MNYCDKIHYSLYVASANDFSSMIDDLLSQLPEKESVLRLILFGTPALEEEYVAWRQIFKMKVRRFFGDCEPALSYVSQPVLDASLVLEVHSYRPDTDERISYRCYEDIPYVLVENESGRFLFAGGFQGDESCTDREQQSVAAFRQLKGVLDKESFPVNSIIRQWNYIEQITGYDGAGQHYQSFNNVRTAFYAESDWLKGYPAATGIGMNQGGVLIDVDAAVFHMSDAFATPIDNKLQVAAHAYSGQVLEEARQKKTTPKFERAKSMTFHDRRLVYISGTAAIRGEESLKGVGLERQLQITMENIAQLIDDARLVMLRVYLKNKSDYEVAKRELESYGLNIPVSYLQAGVCREELLIEIEGIAIE
;
A
#
# COMPACT_ATOMS: atom_id res chain seq x y z
N MET A 1 12.27 -23.64 2.58
CA MET A 1 12.15 -22.90 1.29
C MET A 1 12.61 -21.46 1.49
N ASN A 2 12.99 -20.72 0.43
CA ASN A 2 13.32 -19.29 0.56
C ASN A 2 12.07 -18.48 0.91
N TYR A 3 12.18 -17.36 1.63
CA TYR A 3 11.05 -16.48 1.95
C TYR A 3 10.27 -16.08 0.68
N CYS A 4 10.98 -15.77 -0.41
CA CYS A 4 10.40 -15.38 -1.70
C CYS A 4 9.50 -16.46 -2.33
N ASP A 5 9.70 -17.74 -1.99
CA ASP A 5 8.88 -18.86 -2.47
C ASP A 5 7.64 -19.12 -1.61
N LYS A 6 7.61 -18.54 -0.40
CA LYS A 6 6.59 -18.81 0.59
C LYS A 6 5.50 -17.76 0.61
N ILE A 7 5.80 -16.53 0.20
CA ILE A 7 4.85 -15.43 0.16
C ILE A 7 4.15 -15.38 -1.20
N HIS A 8 2.82 -15.32 -1.17
CA HIS A 8 1.99 -15.28 -2.37
C HIS A 8 1.03 -14.10 -2.34
N TYR A 9 0.65 -13.67 -3.54
CA TYR A 9 -0.19 -12.50 -3.78
C TYR A 9 -1.32 -12.90 -4.72
N SER A 10 -2.56 -12.78 -4.24
CA SER A 10 -3.75 -13.18 -4.98
C SER A 10 -4.81 -12.08 -4.96
N LEU A 11 -5.62 -12.04 -6.01
CA LEU A 11 -6.78 -11.16 -6.12
C LEU A 11 -8.04 -12.01 -6.31
N TYR A 12 -9.06 -11.71 -5.52
CA TYR A 12 -10.40 -12.29 -5.66
C TYR A 12 -11.38 -11.17 -5.94
N VAL A 13 -12.38 -11.45 -6.78
CA VAL A 13 -13.40 -10.47 -7.17
C VAL A 13 -14.77 -10.99 -6.81
N ALA A 14 -15.65 -10.09 -6.39
CA ALA A 14 -17.05 -10.40 -6.17
C ALA A 14 -17.90 -9.97 -7.37
N SER A 15 -18.86 -10.82 -7.73
CA SER A 15 -19.96 -10.43 -8.60
C SER A 15 -20.91 -9.48 -7.86
N ALA A 16 -21.57 -8.60 -8.61
CA ALA A 16 -22.49 -7.62 -8.03
C ALA A 16 -23.60 -8.28 -7.20
N ASN A 17 -23.64 -7.95 -5.91
CA ASN A 17 -24.65 -8.38 -4.95
C ASN A 17 -24.73 -7.37 -3.79
N ASP A 18 -25.53 -7.66 -2.75
CA ASP A 18 -25.43 -6.90 -1.51
C ASP A 18 -24.04 -7.05 -0.87
N PHE A 19 -23.57 -6.01 -0.18
CA PHE A 19 -22.22 -5.96 0.36
C PHE A 19 -21.89 -7.16 1.26
N SER A 20 -22.84 -7.57 2.12
CA SER A 20 -22.63 -8.67 3.06
C SER A 20 -22.41 -10.00 2.32
N SER A 21 -23.20 -10.27 1.28
CA SER A 21 -23.05 -11.47 0.46
C SER A 21 -21.77 -11.44 -0.38
N MET A 22 -21.37 -10.27 -0.91
CA MET A 22 -20.11 -10.13 -1.65
C MET A 22 -18.89 -10.46 -0.77
N ILE A 23 -18.91 -10.07 0.52
CA ILE A 23 -17.85 -10.47 1.45
C ILE A 23 -17.83 -11.98 1.69
N ASP A 24 -18.99 -12.63 1.86
CA ASP A 24 -19.03 -14.09 2.03
C ASP A 24 -18.49 -14.83 0.80
N ASP A 25 -18.81 -14.36 -0.40
CA ASP A 25 -18.25 -14.87 -1.67
C ASP A 25 -16.72 -14.75 -1.69
N LEU A 26 -16.18 -13.55 -1.46
CA LEU A 26 -14.74 -13.32 -1.43
C LEU A 26 -14.01 -14.19 -0.41
N LEU A 27 -14.57 -14.33 0.80
CA LEU A 27 -13.97 -15.16 1.85
C LEU A 27 -13.99 -16.66 1.49
N SER A 28 -15.01 -17.11 0.73
CA SER A 28 -15.09 -18.50 0.28
C SER A 28 -14.04 -18.88 -0.77
N GLN A 29 -13.47 -17.89 -1.46
CA GLN A 29 -12.44 -18.08 -2.49
C GLN A 29 -11.00 -18.16 -1.91
N LEU A 30 -10.83 -17.89 -0.61
CA LEU A 30 -9.53 -17.85 0.04
C LEU A 30 -8.80 -19.21 0.01
N PRO A 31 -7.45 -19.21 -0.05
CA PRO A 31 -6.69 -20.44 -0.15
C PRO A 31 -6.76 -21.26 1.15
N GLU A 32 -7.20 -22.52 1.06
CA GLU A 32 -7.34 -23.40 2.24
C GLU A 32 -6.00 -23.85 2.86
N LYS A 33 -4.90 -23.82 2.10
CA LYS A 33 -3.61 -24.43 2.46
C LYS A 33 -2.52 -23.43 2.84
N GLU A 34 -2.88 -22.16 3.00
CA GLU A 34 -1.93 -21.09 3.29
C GLU A 34 -2.41 -20.23 4.45
N SER A 35 -1.46 -19.66 5.18
CA SER A 35 -1.78 -18.72 6.25
C SER A 35 -1.99 -17.34 5.63
N VAL A 36 -3.20 -16.81 5.74
CA VAL A 36 -3.52 -15.46 5.26
C VAL A 36 -2.88 -14.44 6.20
N LEU A 37 -2.00 -13.60 5.69
CA LEU A 37 -1.32 -12.57 6.49
C LEU A 37 -2.06 -11.23 6.44
N ARG A 38 -2.60 -10.89 5.27
CA ARG A 38 -3.26 -9.60 5.02
C ARG A 38 -4.44 -9.76 4.07
N LEU A 39 -5.50 -9.01 4.37
CA LEU A 39 -6.67 -8.79 3.53
C LEU A 39 -6.86 -7.29 3.29
N ILE A 40 -6.89 -6.88 2.03
CA ILE A 40 -7.18 -5.50 1.63
C ILE A 40 -8.38 -5.53 0.71
N LEU A 41 -9.49 -4.99 1.20
CA LEU A 41 -10.71 -4.86 0.42
C LEU A 41 -10.73 -3.50 -0.28
N PHE A 42 -10.92 -3.52 -1.59
CA PHE A 42 -11.16 -2.34 -2.40
C PHE A 42 -12.62 -2.32 -2.88
N GLY A 43 -13.25 -1.18 -2.72
CA GLY A 43 -14.62 -0.91 -3.13
C GLY A 43 -15.08 0.42 -2.57
N THR A 44 -16.09 1.03 -3.18
CA THR A 44 -16.64 2.29 -2.67
C THR A 44 -18.16 2.15 -2.57
N PRO A 45 -18.76 2.51 -1.42
CA PRO A 45 -20.21 2.51 -1.29
C PRO A 45 -20.83 3.62 -2.15
N ALA A 46 -22.09 3.47 -2.52
CA ALA A 46 -22.78 4.51 -3.28
C ALA A 46 -23.01 5.78 -2.44
N LEU A 47 -23.27 5.61 -1.14
CA LEU A 47 -23.46 6.68 -0.18
C LEU A 47 -22.30 6.74 0.81
N GLU A 48 -21.81 7.94 1.10
CA GLU A 48 -20.72 8.18 2.05
C GLU A 48 -21.00 7.58 3.44
N GLU A 49 -22.24 7.73 3.90
CA GLU A 49 -22.73 7.26 5.20
C GLU A 49 -22.64 5.73 5.36
N GLU A 50 -22.60 4.98 4.25
CA GLU A 50 -22.49 3.52 4.26
C GLU A 50 -21.05 3.03 4.49
N TYR A 51 -20.04 3.88 4.32
CA TYR A 51 -18.63 3.48 4.45
C TYR A 51 -18.34 2.85 5.81
N VAL A 52 -18.81 3.49 6.89
CA VAL A 52 -18.65 2.98 8.26
C VAL A 52 -19.35 1.65 8.44
N ALA A 53 -20.59 1.52 7.93
CA ALA A 53 -21.35 0.29 8.03
C ALA A 53 -20.67 -0.86 7.27
N TRP A 54 -20.18 -0.62 6.04
CA TRP A 54 -19.44 -1.60 5.26
C TRP A 54 -18.15 -2.02 5.96
N ARG A 55 -17.41 -1.06 6.52
CA ARG A 55 -16.20 -1.34 7.30
C ARG A 55 -16.47 -2.26 8.49
N GLN A 56 -17.55 -2.00 9.24
CA GLN A 56 -17.94 -2.83 10.39
C GLN A 56 -18.41 -4.23 9.96
N ILE A 57 -19.21 -4.33 8.89
CA ILE A 57 -19.65 -5.62 8.33
C ILE A 57 -18.45 -6.45 7.90
N PHE A 58 -17.49 -5.86 7.19
CA PHE A 58 -16.29 -6.53 6.72
C PHE A 58 -15.44 -7.04 7.89
N LYS A 59 -15.14 -6.18 8.88
CA LYS A 59 -14.46 -6.57 10.12
C LYS A 59 -15.13 -7.74 10.82
N MET A 60 -16.45 -7.64 11.04
CA MET A 60 -17.23 -8.69 11.71
C MET A 60 -17.18 -10.02 10.96
N LYS A 61 -17.31 -10.01 9.63
CA LYS A 61 -17.28 -11.23 8.81
C LYS A 61 -15.91 -11.89 8.81
N VAL A 62 -14.84 -11.10 8.66
CA VAL A 62 -13.46 -11.60 8.72
C VAL A 62 -13.18 -12.21 10.10
N ARG A 63 -13.51 -11.51 11.19
CA ARG A 63 -13.37 -12.05 12.55
C ARG A 63 -14.13 -13.37 12.75
N ARG A 64 -15.36 -13.46 12.22
CA ARG A 64 -16.15 -14.70 12.28
C ARG A 64 -15.52 -15.83 11.47
N PHE A 65 -14.95 -15.52 10.31
CA PHE A 65 -14.36 -16.52 9.40
C PHE A 65 -13.04 -17.08 9.95
N PHE A 66 -12.17 -16.22 10.48
CA PHE A 66 -10.84 -16.60 10.95
C PHE A 66 -10.75 -16.93 12.44
N GLY A 67 -11.73 -16.52 13.25
CA GLY A 67 -11.68 -16.69 14.70
C GLY A 67 -10.46 -15.97 15.30
N ASP A 68 -9.65 -16.72 16.06
CA ASP A 68 -8.43 -16.19 16.71
C ASP A 68 -7.26 -15.93 15.73
N CYS A 69 -7.41 -16.32 14.46
CA CYS A 69 -6.40 -16.14 13.41
C CYS A 69 -6.71 -14.94 12.49
N GLU A 70 -7.24 -13.84 13.05
CA GLU A 70 -7.64 -12.66 12.27
C GLU A 70 -6.41 -12.00 11.58
N PRO A 71 -6.37 -11.92 10.23
CA PRO A 71 -5.24 -11.34 9.51
C PRO A 71 -5.21 -9.81 9.62
N ALA A 72 -4.11 -9.18 9.18
CA ALA A 72 -4.09 -7.74 9.01
C ALA A 72 -5.19 -7.31 8.03
N LEU A 73 -5.96 -6.28 8.39
CA LEU A 73 -7.24 -6.02 7.72
C LEU A 73 -7.41 -4.54 7.39
N SER A 74 -7.69 -4.26 6.12
CA SER A 74 -7.89 -2.90 5.61
C SER A 74 -9.04 -2.84 4.61
N TYR A 75 -9.90 -1.83 4.75
CA TYR A 75 -10.94 -1.53 3.76
C TYR A 75 -10.67 -0.14 3.19
N VAL A 76 -10.38 -0.08 1.89
CA VAL A 76 -9.99 1.13 1.18
C VAL A 76 -11.13 1.56 0.28
N SER A 77 -11.66 2.77 0.51
CA SER A 77 -12.74 3.34 -0.31
C SER A 77 -12.21 3.82 -1.66
N GLN A 78 -11.92 2.88 -2.55
CA GLN A 78 -11.51 3.13 -3.94
C GLN A 78 -12.41 2.32 -4.87
N PRO A 79 -13.08 2.93 -5.86
CA PRO A 79 -13.91 2.22 -6.81
C PRO A 79 -13.06 1.23 -7.62
N VAL A 80 -13.51 -0.01 -7.70
CA VAL A 80 -12.94 -1.00 -8.61
C VAL A 80 -13.54 -0.77 -10.00
N LEU A 81 -12.70 -0.82 -11.03
CA LEU A 81 -13.09 -0.44 -12.39
C LEU A 81 -13.70 -1.60 -13.18
N ASP A 82 -13.44 -2.83 -12.79
CA ASP A 82 -13.78 -4.06 -13.52
C ASP A 82 -14.55 -5.11 -12.70
N ALA A 83 -14.84 -4.82 -11.43
CA ALA A 83 -15.65 -5.64 -10.54
C ALA A 83 -16.39 -4.78 -9.51
N SER A 84 -17.25 -5.39 -8.69
CA SER A 84 -17.93 -4.66 -7.61
C SER A 84 -17.05 -4.47 -6.38
N LEU A 85 -16.28 -5.50 -6.03
CA LEU A 85 -15.26 -5.49 -4.98
C LEU A 85 -14.06 -6.31 -5.45
N VAL A 86 -12.87 -5.93 -4.98
CA VAL A 86 -11.64 -6.73 -5.09
C VAL A 86 -11.11 -6.96 -3.69
N LEU A 87 -10.81 -8.21 -3.36
CA LEU A 87 -10.07 -8.59 -2.17
C LEU A 87 -8.65 -8.98 -2.58
N GLU A 88 -7.69 -8.19 -2.15
CA GLU A 88 -6.28 -8.55 -2.24
C GLU A 88 -5.85 -9.33 -1.01
N VAL A 89 -5.12 -10.43 -1.25
CA VAL A 89 -4.72 -11.38 -0.24
C VAL A 89 -3.22 -11.60 -0.31
N HIS A 90 -2.54 -11.35 0.81
CA HIS A 90 -1.16 -11.77 1.00
C HIS A 90 -1.19 -13.02 1.88
N SER A 91 -0.64 -14.12 1.39
CA SER A 91 -0.60 -15.39 2.11
C SER A 91 0.82 -15.92 2.21
N TYR A 92 1.03 -16.80 3.18
CA TYR A 92 2.33 -17.39 3.46
C TYR A 92 2.21 -18.89 3.70
N ARG A 93 3.13 -19.66 3.11
CA ARG A 93 3.27 -21.09 3.35
C ARG A 93 4.45 -21.34 4.32
N PRO A 94 4.18 -21.54 5.63
CA PRO A 94 5.24 -21.78 6.59
C PRO A 94 5.86 -23.18 6.43
N ASP A 95 7.16 -23.27 6.67
CA ASP A 95 7.81 -24.54 7.00
C ASP A 95 7.46 -24.95 8.46
N THR A 96 7.68 -26.21 8.83
CA THR A 96 7.27 -26.78 10.14
C THR A 96 7.85 -26.07 11.37
N ASP A 97 8.97 -25.39 11.21
CA ASP A 97 9.74 -24.69 12.24
C ASP A 97 9.46 -23.17 12.29
N GLU A 98 8.69 -22.65 11.33
CA GLU A 98 8.32 -21.23 11.28
C GLU A 98 7.07 -20.95 12.10
N ARG A 99 7.03 -19.76 12.70
CA ARG A 99 5.94 -19.35 13.57
C ARG A 99 5.16 -18.20 12.96
N ILE A 100 3.84 -18.37 12.89
CA ILE A 100 2.90 -17.30 12.53
C ILE A 100 2.06 -16.98 13.77
N SER A 101 2.02 -15.70 14.15
CA SER A 101 1.21 -15.22 15.28
C SER A 101 0.23 -14.14 14.81
N TYR A 102 -1.06 -14.40 15.02
CA TYR A 102 -2.13 -13.43 14.83
C TYR A 102 -2.35 -12.70 16.15
N ARG A 103 -2.35 -11.37 16.10
CA ARG A 103 -2.40 -10.52 17.30
C ARG A 103 -3.26 -9.29 17.03
N CYS A 104 -3.55 -8.55 18.10
CA CYS A 104 -4.38 -7.35 18.03
C CYS A 104 -3.82 -6.23 18.93
N TYR A 105 -4.04 -4.99 18.51
CA TYR A 105 -3.78 -3.76 19.28
C TYR A 105 -4.93 -2.79 19.03
N GLU A 106 -5.66 -2.40 20.09
CA GLU A 106 -6.81 -1.47 19.96
C GLU A 106 -7.84 -1.89 18.88
N ASP A 107 -8.22 -3.18 18.82
CA ASP A 107 -9.12 -3.73 17.80
C ASP A 107 -8.57 -3.67 16.35
N ILE A 108 -7.25 -3.53 16.20
CA ILE A 108 -6.53 -3.60 14.92
C ILE A 108 -5.77 -4.93 14.87
N PRO A 109 -6.20 -5.89 14.04
CA PRO A 109 -5.48 -7.14 13.86
C PRO A 109 -4.18 -6.93 13.07
N TYR A 110 -3.16 -7.72 13.39
CA TYR A 110 -1.89 -7.77 12.65
C TYR A 110 -1.26 -9.15 12.80
N VAL A 111 -0.32 -9.47 11.90
CA VAL A 111 0.32 -10.77 11.83
C VAL A 111 1.83 -10.64 11.94
N LEU A 112 2.43 -11.53 12.72
CA LEU A 112 3.87 -11.71 12.81
C LEU A 112 4.27 -13.04 12.19
N VAL A 113 5.28 -13.01 11.33
CA VAL A 113 5.98 -14.21 10.84
C VAL A 113 7.38 -14.19 11.42
N GLU A 114 7.78 -15.28 12.09
CA GLU A 114 9.11 -15.46 12.66
C GLU A 114 9.75 -16.70 12.04
N ASN A 115 10.92 -16.54 11.44
CA ASN A 115 11.71 -17.62 10.86
C ASN A 115 13.22 -17.36 11.04
N GLU A 116 14.05 -18.20 10.42
CA GLU A 116 15.52 -18.07 10.50
C GLU A 116 16.01 -16.71 10.01
N SER A 117 15.43 -16.18 8.93
CA SER A 117 15.84 -14.91 8.33
C SER A 117 15.51 -13.70 9.21
N GLY A 118 14.43 -13.75 9.99
CA GLY A 118 14.01 -12.61 10.81
C GLY A 118 12.58 -12.67 11.35
N ARG A 119 12.13 -11.51 11.80
CA ARG A 119 10.75 -11.22 12.21
C ARG A 119 10.12 -10.25 11.21
N PHE A 120 8.94 -10.59 10.71
CA PHE A 120 8.20 -9.80 9.72
C PHE A 120 6.83 -9.46 10.29
N LEU A 121 6.48 -8.18 10.27
CA LEU A 121 5.21 -7.66 10.73
C LEU A 121 4.39 -7.21 9.53
N PHE A 122 3.16 -7.74 9.44
CA PHE A 122 2.13 -7.31 8.50
C PHE A 122 1.04 -6.64 9.31
N ALA A 123 0.88 -5.32 9.14
CA ALA A 123 -0.11 -4.55 9.88
C ALA A 123 -0.81 -3.52 8.98
N GLY A 124 -2.05 -3.20 9.29
CA GLY A 124 -2.83 -2.26 8.51
C GLY A 124 -4.16 -1.97 9.14
N GLY A 125 -4.93 -1.08 8.53
CA GLY A 125 -6.19 -0.64 9.11
C GLY A 125 -6.01 0.52 10.10
N PHE A 126 -4.81 1.13 10.15
CA PHE A 126 -4.54 2.27 11.01
C PHE A 126 -5.28 3.50 10.50
N GLN A 127 -6.26 3.95 11.26
CA GLN A 127 -7.22 4.96 10.84
C GLN A 127 -7.69 5.74 12.06
N GLY A 128 -7.69 7.07 11.93
CA GLY A 128 -8.18 7.97 12.96
C GLY A 128 -9.69 7.88 13.18
N ASP A 129 -10.20 8.64 14.14
CA ASP A 129 -11.64 8.73 14.41
C ASP A 129 -12.38 9.27 13.17
N GLU A 130 -13.43 8.56 12.77
CA GLU A 130 -14.28 8.88 11.61
C GLU A 130 -15.05 10.21 11.81
N SER A 131 -15.24 10.66 13.06
CA SER A 131 -15.85 11.95 13.37
C SER A 131 -14.91 13.15 13.24
N CYS A 132 -13.60 12.91 13.16
CA CYS A 132 -12.60 13.97 12.97
C CYS A 132 -12.54 14.35 11.49
N THR A 133 -12.78 15.61 11.14
CA THR A 133 -12.74 16.08 9.75
C THR A 133 -11.37 16.58 9.31
N ASP A 134 -10.45 16.82 10.25
CA ASP A 134 -9.11 17.37 9.99
C ASP A 134 -8.13 16.25 9.62
N ARG A 135 -7.63 16.27 8.37
CA ARG A 135 -6.74 15.22 7.85
C ARG A 135 -5.38 15.18 8.54
N GLU A 136 -4.91 16.30 9.10
CA GLU A 136 -3.67 16.30 9.88
C GLU A 136 -3.87 15.54 11.20
N GLN A 137 -4.96 15.80 11.91
CA GLN A 137 -5.30 15.08 13.14
C GLN A 137 -5.55 13.60 12.90
N GLN A 138 -6.26 13.24 11.82
CA GLN A 138 -6.44 11.84 11.43
C GLN A 138 -5.11 11.16 11.10
N SER A 139 -4.19 11.87 10.42
CA SER A 139 -2.83 11.37 10.18
C SER A 139 -2.10 11.11 11.50
N VAL A 140 -2.15 12.05 12.46
CA VAL A 140 -1.54 11.86 13.79
C VAL A 140 -2.11 10.64 14.50
N ALA A 141 -3.44 10.45 14.46
CA ALA A 141 -4.09 9.31 15.08
C ALA A 141 -3.67 7.96 14.44
N ALA A 142 -3.60 7.89 13.11
CA ALA A 142 -3.14 6.71 12.39
C ALA A 142 -1.68 6.38 12.71
N PHE A 143 -0.78 7.37 12.69
CA PHE A 143 0.63 7.18 13.06
C PHE A 143 0.82 6.79 14.53
N ARG A 144 -0.03 7.28 15.45
CA ARG A 144 -0.03 6.84 16.86
C ARG A 144 -0.37 5.35 16.98
N GLN A 145 -1.40 4.87 16.27
CA GLN A 145 -1.76 3.45 16.29
C GLN A 145 -0.63 2.58 15.71
N LEU A 146 -0.04 3.01 14.60
CA LEU A 146 1.14 2.37 14.01
C LEU A 146 2.30 2.29 15.02
N LYS A 147 2.62 3.41 15.70
CA LYS A 147 3.65 3.45 16.75
C LYS A 147 3.35 2.45 17.86
N GLY A 148 2.10 2.36 18.29
CA GLY A 148 1.65 1.44 19.33
C GLY A 148 1.90 -0.03 18.99
N VAL A 149 1.63 -0.44 17.74
CA VAL A 149 1.94 -1.80 17.27
C VAL A 149 3.45 -2.04 17.21
N LEU A 150 4.20 -1.09 16.63
CA LEU A 150 5.66 -1.20 16.53
C LEU A 150 6.32 -1.31 17.91
N ASP A 151 5.92 -0.49 18.88
CA ASP A 151 6.44 -0.52 20.25
C ASP A 151 6.07 -1.81 20.97
N LYS A 152 4.81 -2.25 20.87
CA LYS A 152 4.33 -3.50 21.47
C LYS A 152 5.15 -4.70 20.99
N GLU A 153 5.53 -4.71 19.72
CA GLU A 153 6.26 -5.81 19.10
C GLU A 153 7.78 -5.58 19.03
N SER A 154 8.27 -4.47 19.57
CA SER A 154 9.68 -4.08 19.57
C SER A 154 10.28 -4.00 18.16
N PHE A 155 9.51 -3.50 17.19
CA PHE A 155 9.99 -3.13 15.87
C PHE A 155 10.39 -1.64 15.89
N PRO A 156 11.64 -1.27 15.58
CA PRO A 156 12.00 0.13 15.48
C PRO A 156 11.32 0.79 14.27
N VAL A 157 11.06 2.11 14.30
CA VAL A 157 10.36 2.79 13.19
C VAL A 157 11.09 2.63 11.86
N ASN A 158 12.43 2.61 11.87
CA ASN A 158 13.23 2.39 10.67
C ASN A 158 13.22 0.94 10.12
N SER A 159 12.50 0.01 10.77
CA SER A 159 12.26 -1.35 10.26
C SER A 159 11.11 -1.42 9.25
N ILE A 160 10.35 -0.35 9.06
CA ILE A 160 9.30 -0.29 8.04
C ILE A 160 9.97 -0.44 6.66
N ILE A 161 9.52 -1.44 5.90
CA ILE A 161 10.02 -1.76 4.56
C ILE A 161 9.06 -1.24 3.49
N ARG A 162 7.75 -1.32 3.75
CA ARG A 162 6.70 -0.89 2.83
C ARG A 162 5.60 -0.17 3.59
N GLN A 163 5.10 0.94 3.05
CA GLN A 163 4.00 1.70 3.63
C GLN A 163 3.01 2.20 2.57
N TRP A 164 1.74 1.83 2.71
CA TRP A 164 0.64 2.36 1.89
C TRP A 164 -0.12 3.43 2.67
N ASN A 165 -0.42 4.54 2.00
CA ASN A 165 -1.10 5.69 2.60
C ASN A 165 -2.28 6.06 1.70
N TYR A 166 -3.49 5.84 2.19
CA TYR A 166 -4.72 6.20 1.51
C TYR A 166 -5.29 7.45 2.16
N ILE A 167 -5.45 8.51 1.37
CA ILE A 167 -5.75 9.85 1.86
C ILE A 167 -7.03 10.33 1.18
N GLU A 168 -8.06 10.58 1.98
CA GLU A 168 -9.34 11.04 1.47
C GLU A 168 -9.20 12.41 0.80
N GLN A 169 -9.68 12.51 -0.44
CA GLN A 169 -9.55 13.72 -1.26
C GLN A 169 -8.10 14.25 -1.23
N ILE A 170 -7.11 13.42 -1.59
CA ILE A 170 -5.67 13.70 -1.42
C ILE A 170 -5.20 15.11 -1.81
N THR A 171 -5.77 15.72 -2.85
CA THR A 171 -5.45 17.09 -3.32
C THR A 171 -6.35 18.19 -2.73
N GLY A 172 -7.32 17.82 -1.90
CA GLY A 172 -8.23 18.72 -1.18
C GLY A 172 -7.55 19.45 -0.01
N TYR A 173 -8.32 20.32 0.65
CA TYR A 173 -7.82 21.25 1.67
C TYR A 173 -8.72 21.31 2.90
N ASP A 174 -8.08 21.35 4.08
CA ASP A 174 -8.69 21.76 5.35
C ASP A 174 -8.19 23.16 5.72
N GLY A 175 -8.99 24.18 5.37
CA GLY A 175 -8.57 25.58 5.45
C GLY A 175 -7.36 25.83 4.55
N ALA A 176 -6.20 26.14 5.14
CA ALA A 176 -4.94 26.40 4.41
C ALA A 176 -4.00 25.17 4.33
N GLY A 177 -4.47 23.98 4.72
CA GLY A 177 -3.65 22.76 4.70
C GLY A 177 -4.12 21.78 3.65
N GLN A 178 -3.37 21.61 2.56
CA GLN A 178 -3.62 20.53 1.60
C GLN A 178 -3.45 19.16 2.31
N HIS A 179 -4.38 18.22 2.11
CA HIS A 179 -4.39 16.94 2.81
C HIS A 179 -3.09 16.15 2.64
N TYR A 180 -2.59 16.04 1.40
CA TYR A 180 -1.32 15.35 1.12
C TYR A 180 -0.12 15.98 1.83
N GLN A 181 0.00 17.31 1.77
CA GLN A 181 1.10 18.00 2.45
C GLN A 181 0.98 17.90 3.98
N SER A 182 -0.22 17.99 4.54
CA SER A 182 -0.47 17.79 5.97
C SER A 182 -0.06 16.38 6.42
N PHE A 183 -0.45 15.35 5.66
CA PHE A 183 -0.02 13.97 5.89
C PHE A 183 1.51 13.84 5.87
N ASN A 184 2.17 14.43 4.87
CA ASN A 184 3.63 14.40 4.73
C ASN A 184 4.35 15.08 5.91
N ASN A 185 3.78 16.16 6.45
CA ASN A 185 4.33 16.84 7.63
C ASN A 185 4.28 15.93 8.86
N VAL A 186 3.17 15.21 9.08
CA VAL A 186 3.05 14.23 10.18
C VAL A 186 4.00 13.05 9.98
N ARG A 187 4.05 12.48 8.78
CA ARG A 187 5.00 11.41 8.42
C ARG A 187 6.45 11.83 8.66
N THR A 188 6.78 13.06 8.31
CA THR A 188 8.12 13.63 8.53
C THR A 188 8.51 13.65 10.00
N ALA A 189 7.57 14.05 10.87
CA ALA A 189 7.77 14.08 12.31
C ALA A 189 7.91 12.66 12.89
N PHE A 190 7.02 11.74 12.50
CA PHE A 190 7.08 10.33 12.92
C PHE A 190 8.41 9.66 12.53
N TYR A 191 8.88 9.89 11.31
CA TYR A 191 10.17 9.35 10.85
C TYR A 191 11.40 10.01 11.48
N ALA A 192 11.26 11.19 12.10
CA ALA A 192 12.38 11.85 12.77
C ALA A 192 12.78 11.16 14.09
N GLU A 193 11.97 10.21 14.57
CA GLU A 193 12.25 9.39 15.76
C GLU A 193 13.29 8.28 15.52
N SER A 194 13.80 8.13 14.29
CA SER A 194 14.77 7.08 13.95
C SER A 194 15.72 7.50 12.82
N ASP A 195 16.91 6.90 12.82
CA ASP A 195 17.88 7.05 11.74
C ASP A 195 17.58 6.08 10.60
N TRP A 196 17.55 6.60 9.37
CA TRP A 196 17.20 5.85 8.16
C TRP A 196 18.45 5.49 7.34
N LEU A 197 19.46 4.90 7.99
CA LEU A 197 20.74 4.54 7.35
C LEU A 197 20.58 3.54 6.18
N LYS A 198 19.49 2.77 6.16
CA LYS A 198 19.14 1.81 5.10
C LYS A 198 18.02 2.34 4.17
N GLY A 199 17.85 3.65 4.11
CA GLY A 199 16.81 4.32 3.34
C GLY A 199 15.41 4.19 3.95
N TYR A 200 14.52 5.08 3.53
CA TYR A 200 13.09 5.09 3.86
C TYR A 200 12.38 3.82 3.35
N PRO A 201 11.11 3.55 3.70
CA PRO A 201 10.37 2.46 3.06
C PRO A 201 10.05 2.78 1.60
N ALA A 202 9.78 1.74 0.80
CA ALA A 202 8.96 1.92 -0.39
C ALA A 202 7.58 2.40 0.06
N ALA A 203 6.99 3.40 -0.61
CA ALA A 203 5.70 3.92 -0.19
C ALA A 203 4.79 4.36 -1.34
N THR A 204 3.49 4.38 -1.07
CA THR A 204 2.48 4.93 -1.97
C THR A 204 1.62 5.91 -1.19
N GLY A 205 1.36 7.07 -1.78
CA GLY A 205 0.44 8.07 -1.24
C GLY A 205 -0.63 8.36 -2.27
N ILE A 206 -1.81 7.74 -2.10
CA ILE A 206 -2.85 7.71 -3.11
C ILE A 206 -4.20 8.14 -2.52
N GLY A 207 -5.06 8.71 -3.35
CA GLY A 207 -6.38 9.19 -2.94
C GLY A 207 -7.35 8.06 -2.64
N MET A 208 -8.25 8.26 -1.68
CA MET A 208 -9.46 7.46 -1.51
C MET A 208 -10.69 8.36 -1.40
N ASN A 209 -11.88 7.78 -1.53
CA ASN A 209 -13.13 8.54 -1.52
C ASN A 209 -13.63 8.82 -0.11
N GLN A 210 -13.45 7.88 0.83
CA GLN A 210 -13.99 7.94 2.19
C GLN A 210 -13.04 7.31 3.20
N GLY A 211 -13.04 7.82 4.43
CA GLY A 211 -12.33 7.24 5.58
C GLY A 211 -11.17 8.10 6.11
N GLY A 212 -11.03 9.35 5.67
CA GLY A 212 -10.00 10.23 6.20
C GLY A 212 -8.58 9.85 5.81
N VAL A 213 -7.83 9.21 6.71
CA VAL A 213 -6.47 8.72 6.46
C VAL A 213 -6.34 7.29 6.96
N LEU A 214 -5.88 6.40 6.07
CA LEU A 214 -5.65 4.99 6.34
C LEU A 214 -4.19 4.63 6.01
N ILE A 215 -3.53 3.93 6.92
CA ILE A 215 -2.14 3.47 6.76
C ILE A 215 -2.05 1.95 6.90
N ASP A 216 -1.30 1.33 5.98
CA ASP A 216 -0.84 -0.04 6.07
C ASP A 216 0.69 -0.10 6.01
N VAL A 217 1.31 -1.04 6.72
CA VAL A 217 2.76 -1.24 6.71
C VAL A 217 3.16 -2.71 6.71
N ASP A 218 4.30 -2.99 6.06
CA ASP A 218 5.11 -4.17 6.34
C ASP A 218 6.44 -3.72 6.97
N ALA A 219 6.87 -4.39 8.03
CA ALA A 219 8.14 -4.12 8.72
C ALA A 219 8.96 -5.41 8.92
N ALA A 220 10.28 -5.29 8.91
CA ALA A 220 11.18 -6.44 9.00
C ALA A 220 12.38 -6.18 9.91
N VAL A 221 12.67 -7.13 10.80
CA VAL A 221 13.89 -7.18 11.62
C VAL A 221 14.63 -8.46 11.24
N PHE A 222 15.80 -8.31 10.62
CA PHE A 222 16.58 -9.42 10.11
C PHE A 222 17.54 -9.98 11.18
N HIS A 223 17.68 -11.32 11.23
CA HIS A 223 18.58 -12.02 12.15
C HIS A 223 19.89 -12.48 11.49
N MET A 224 19.88 -12.62 10.16
CA MET A 224 20.99 -13.18 9.39
C MET A 224 21.68 -12.10 8.54
N SER A 225 22.97 -12.24 8.27
CA SER A 225 23.73 -11.26 7.47
C SER A 225 23.37 -11.29 5.98
N ASP A 226 22.88 -12.43 5.49
CA ASP A 226 22.41 -12.66 4.13
C ASP A 226 20.90 -12.45 3.97
N ALA A 227 20.23 -11.94 5.01
CA ALA A 227 18.88 -11.41 4.96
C ALA A 227 18.90 -9.91 5.27
N PHE A 228 18.58 -9.06 4.31
CA PHE A 228 18.67 -7.60 4.50
C PHE A 228 17.76 -6.83 3.54
N ALA A 229 17.49 -5.56 3.88
CA ALA A 229 16.76 -4.65 3.00
C ALA A 229 17.69 -3.61 2.35
N THR A 230 17.40 -3.26 1.10
CA THR A 230 18.17 -2.27 0.32
C THR A 230 17.21 -1.29 -0.36
N PRO A 231 17.44 0.03 -0.24
CA PRO A 231 16.68 1.02 -1.00
C PRO A 231 17.08 0.98 -2.47
N ILE A 232 16.13 1.19 -3.36
CA ILE A 232 16.35 1.23 -4.80
C ILE A 232 15.87 2.58 -5.31
N ASP A 233 16.81 3.32 -5.92
CA ASP A 233 16.54 4.55 -6.65
C ASP A 233 16.20 4.27 -8.11
N ASN A 234 15.56 5.25 -8.77
CA ASN A 234 15.33 5.22 -10.20
C ASN A 234 16.27 6.21 -10.89
N LYS A 235 17.14 5.75 -11.81
CA LYS A 235 18.10 6.63 -12.51
C LYS A 235 17.42 7.71 -13.37
N LEU A 236 16.16 7.50 -13.74
CA LEU A 236 15.36 8.47 -14.49
C LEU A 236 14.58 9.43 -13.59
N GLN A 237 14.65 9.32 -12.27
CA GLN A 237 13.87 10.14 -11.34
C GLN A 237 14.75 10.70 -10.22
N VAL A 238 14.47 11.92 -9.77
CA VAL A 238 15.07 12.46 -8.55
C VAL A 238 14.47 11.73 -7.35
N ALA A 239 15.26 11.46 -6.31
CA ALA A 239 14.75 10.87 -5.09
C ALA A 239 13.66 11.76 -4.46
N ALA A 240 12.55 11.18 -3.99
CA ALA A 240 11.39 11.96 -3.54
C ALA A 240 11.70 12.86 -2.32
N HIS A 241 12.64 12.41 -1.48
CA HIS A 241 13.13 13.16 -0.32
C HIS A 241 14.10 14.31 -0.69
N ALA A 242 14.48 14.41 -1.97
CA ALA A 242 15.34 15.45 -2.52
C ALA A 242 14.60 16.40 -3.48
N TYR A 243 13.27 16.30 -3.58
CA TYR A 243 12.46 17.17 -4.44
C TYR A 243 12.61 18.65 -4.07
N SER A 244 12.60 19.51 -5.09
CA SER A 244 12.64 20.94 -4.91
C SER A 244 11.33 21.49 -4.32
N GLY A 245 11.41 22.65 -3.67
CA GLY A 245 10.23 23.33 -3.15
C GLY A 245 9.23 23.78 -4.22
N GLN A 246 9.54 23.65 -5.52
CA GLN A 246 8.65 24.05 -6.62
C GLN A 246 7.53 23.04 -6.87
N VAL A 247 7.74 21.76 -6.53
CA VAL A 247 6.77 20.67 -6.73
C VAL A 247 6.05 20.27 -5.44
N LEU A 248 6.28 21.00 -4.36
CA LEU A 248 5.65 20.79 -3.05
C LEU A 248 4.60 21.87 -2.83
N GLU A 249 3.52 21.52 -2.14
CA GLU A 249 2.54 22.50 -1.64
C GLU A 249 2.92 22.95 -0.23
N GLU A 250 2.37 24.07 0.22
CA GLU A 250 2.55 24.54 1.60
C GLU A 250 1.30 24.22 2.41
N ALA A 251 1.47 23.58 3.57
CA ALA A 251 0.38 23.37 4.51
C ALA A 251 0.76 23.94 5.87
N ARG A 252 0.00 24.94 6.34
CA ARG A 252 0.17 25.56 7.67
C ARG A 252 1.62 25.98 7.92
N GLN A 253 2.24 26.66 6.94
CA GLN A 253 3.62 27.16 7.01
C GLN A 253 4.72 26.08 7.06
N LYS A 254 4.38 24.83 6.75
CA LYS A 254 5.33 23.71 6.66
C LYS A 254 5.28 23.10 5.27
N LYS A 255 6.48 22.80 4.75
CA LYS A 255 6.70 22.30 3.39
C LYS A 255 7.81 21.24 3.43
N THR A 256 7.41 20.01 3.74
CA THR A 256 8.34 18.87 3.88
C THR A 256 8.28 17.98 2.65
N THR A 257 9.44 17.43 2.25
CA THR A 257 9.53 16.49 1.13
C THR A 257 8.92 15.14 1.51
N PRO A 258 8.31 14.42 0.54
CA PRO A 258 7.91 13.03 0.75
C PRO A 258 9.12 12.15 1.14
N LYS A 259 9.02 11.41 2.24
CA LYS A 259 10.07 10.50 2.72
C LYS A 259 9.78 9.06 2.29
N PHE A 260 10.22 8.67 1.10
CA PHE A 260 10.11 7.30 0.60
C PHE A 260 11.15 7.01 -0.49
N GLU A 261 11.42 5.73 -0.73
CA GLU A 261 12.32 5.23 -1.78
C GLU A 261 11.53 4.76 -3.00
N ARG A 262 12.12 4.78 -4.21
CA ARG A 262 11.38 4.38 -5.43
C ARG A 262 11.02 2.90 -5.46
N ALA A 263 11.87 2.07 -4.89
CA ALA A 263 11.53 0.72 -4.47
C ALA A 263 12.38 0.35 -3.25
N LYS A 264 12.03 -0.75 -2.59
CA LYS A 264 12.83 -1.33 -1.52
C LYS A 264 12.82 -2.83 -1.66
N SER A 265 14.00 -3.43 -1.73
CA SER A 265 14.13 -4.88 -1.78
C SER A 265 14.35 -5.47 -0.39
N MET A 266 13.84 -6.67 -0.17
CA MET A 266 14.30 -7.61 0.87
C MET A 266 15.01 -8.76 0.18
N THR A 267 16.29 -8.92 0.46
CA THR A 267 17.14 -10.00 -0.04
C THR A 267 17.18 -11.11 0.99
N PHE A 268 17.09 -12.36 0.53
CA PHE A 268 17.20 -13.58 1.30
C PHE A 268 18.11 -14.54 0.54
N HIS A 269 19.38 -14.63 0.94
CA HIS A 269 20.44 -15.33 0.20
C HIS A 269 20.58 -14.81 -1.25
N ASP A 270 20.28 -15.64 -2.24
CA ASP A 270 20.40 -15.37 -3.68
C ASP A 270 19.11 -14.84 -4.32
N ARG A 271 18.04 -14.68 -3.52
CA ARG A 271 16.73 -14.22 -3.98
C ARG A 271 16.37 -12.87 -3.38
N ARG A 272 15.52 -12.11 -4.07
CA ARG A 272 14.99 -10.87 -3.52
C ARG A 272 13.52 -10.67 -3.87
N LEU A 273 12.82 -10.05 -2.93
CA LEU A 273 11.50 -9.47 -3.13
C LEU A 273 11.65 -7.95 -3.23
N VAL A 274 11.02 -7.33 -4.22
CA VAL A 274 11.06 -5.88 -4.45
C VAL A 274 9.67 -5.30 -4.26
N TYR A 275 9.52 -4.42 -3.27
CA TYR A 275 8.35 -3.56 -3.15
C TYR A 275 8.54 -2.33 -4.02
N ILE A 276 7.63 -2.14 -4.97
CA ILE A 276 7.66 -1.02 -5.92
C ILE A 276 6.75 0.08 -5.36
N SER A 277 7.29 1.30 -5.22
CA SER A 277 6.50 2.45 -4.79
C SER A 277 5.49 2.88 -5.83
N GLY A 278 4.53 3.73 -5.42
CA GLY A 278 3.65 4.43 -6.34
C GLY A 278 4.48 5.13 -7.43
N THR A 279 4.42 4.59 -8.64
CA THR A 279 5.24 4.99 -9.76
C THR A 279 4.35 5.64 -10.80
N ALA A 280 4.64 6.89 -11.13
CA ALA A 280 3.92 7.66 -12.14
C ALA A 280 4.86 8.09 -13.27
N ALA A 281 4.29 8.77 -14.28
CA ALA A 281 4.98 9.27 -15.46
C ALA A 281 5.83 10.53 -15.15
N ILE A 282 6.84 10.35 -14.30
CA ILE A 282 7.78 11.38 -13.88
C ILE A 282 9.17 11.07 -14.45
N ARG A 283 9.85 12.11 -14.97
CA ARG A 283 11.27 12.11 -15.35
C ARG A 283 11.96 13.22 -14.55
N GLY A 284 13.04 12.91 -13.86
CA GLY A 284 13.59 13.79 -12.83
C GLY A 284 12.57 14.02 -11.71
N GLU A 285 12.15 15.27 -11.52
CA GLU A 285 11.01 15.64 -10.66
C GLU A 285 9.79 16.16 -11.44
N GLU A 286 9.88 16.25 -12.77
CA GLU A 286 8.85 16.80 -13.66
C GLU A 286 7.85 15.73 -14.10
N SER A 287 6.56 16.04 -14.00
CA SER A 287 5.49 15.22 -14.54
C SER A 287 5.32 15.50 -16.03
N LEU A 288 5.12 14.46 -16.85
CA LEU A 288 4.81 14.67 -18.26
C LEU A 288 3.35 15.12 -18.47
N LYS A 289 3.17 16.43 -18.53
CA LYS A 289 1.87 17.08 -18.68
C LYS A 289 1.35 16.97 -20.12
N GLY A 290 0.08 16.59 -20.27
CA GLY A 290 -0.63 16.65 -21.55
C GLY A 290 -0.24 15.60 -22.59
N VAL A 291 0.58 14.60 -22.23
CA VAL A 291 1.03 13.53 -23.15
C VAL A 291 0.02 12.41 -23.33
N GLY A 292 -1.08 12.42 -22.57
CA GLY A 292 -2.12 11.39 -22.60
C GLY A 292 -1.79 10.14 -21.79
N LEU A 293 -2.81 9.32 -21.53
CA LEU A 293 -2.72 8.13 -20.69
C LEU A 293 -1.73 7.11 -21.24
N GLU A 294 -1.81 6.76 -22.53
CA GLU A 294 -0.98 5.72 -23.14
C GLU A 294 0.51 6.03 -22.96
N ARG A 295 0.91 7.28 -23.21
CA ARG A 295 2.31 7.69 -23.03
C ARG A 295 2.71 7.73 -21.55
N GLN A 296 1.82 8.15 -20.66
CA GLN A 296 2.10 8.09 -19.22
C GLN A 296 2.28 6.64 -18.75
N LEU A 297 1.44 5.71 -19.19
CA LEU A 297 1.54 4.28 -18.84
C LEU A 297 2.85 3.68 -19.34
N GLN A 298 3.23 3.92 -20.60
CA GLN A 298 4.51 3.44 -21.14
C GLN A 298 5.69 3.91 -20.28
N ILE A 299 5.71 5.19 -19.92
CA ILE A 299 6.77 5.81 -19.12
C ILE A 299 6.79 5.27 -17.68
N THR A 300 5.62 5.01 -17.11
CA THR A 300 5.48 4.36 -15.80
C THR A 300 6.04 2.93 -15.85
N MET A 301 5.74 2.15 -16.89
CA MET A 301 6.30 0.80 -17.06
C MET A 301 7.80 0.82 -17.34
N GLU A 302 8.31 1.80 -18.11
CA GLU A 302 9.75 2.04 -18.28
C GLU A 302 10.42 2.32 -16.92
N ASN A 303 9.78 3.10 -16.04
CA ASN A 303 10.27 3.37 -14.69
C ASN A 303 10.29 2.10 -13.83
N ILE A 304 9.21 1.32 -13.86
CA ILE A 304 9.09 0.06 -13.11
C ILE A 304 10.17 -0.94 -13.55
N ALA A 305 10.41 -1.07 -14.86
CA ALA A 305 11.45 -1.95 -15.39
C ALA A 305 12.84 -1.62 -14.82
N GLN A 306 13.16 -0.33 -14.59
CA GLN A 306 14.43 0.05 -13.95
C GLN A 306 14.50 -0.30 -12.46
N LEU A 307 13.37 -0.37 -11.77
CA LEU A 307 13.31 -0.65 -10.33
C LEU A 307 13.45 -2.14 -10.04
N ILE A 308 12.99 -2.99 -10.95
CA ILE A 308 12.95 -4.44 -10.75
C ILE A 308 14.15 -5.15 -11.39
N ASP A 309 14.81 -4.53 -12.37
CA ASP A 309 15.90 -5.15 -13.14
C ASP A 309 15.43 -6.50 -13.73
N ASP A 310 16.09 -7.62 -13.42
CA ASP A 310 15.70 -8.97 -13.86
C ASP A 310 14.59 -9.61 -13.00
N ALA A 311 14.15 -8.99 -11.90
CA ALA A 311 13.10 -9.54 -11.04
C ALA A 311 11.75 -9.58 -11.77
N ARG A 312 10.98 -10.65 -11.57
CA ARG A 312 9.69 -10.86 -12.22
C ARG A 312 8.58 -10.19 -11.42
N LEU A 313 7.77 -9.33 -12.05
CA LEU A 313 6.53 -8.84 -11.44
C LEU A 313 5.65 -10.02 -11.00
N VAL A 314 5.03 -9.90 -9.83
CA VAL A 314 4.10 -10.90 -9.28
C VAL A 314 2.73 -10.32 -8.97
N MET A 315 2.60 -9.00 -8.86
CA MET A 315 1.33 -8.30 -8.68
C MET A 315 1.50 -6.81 -9.04
N LEU A 316 0.45 -6.21 -9.60
CA LEU A 316 0.34 -4.76 -9.78
C LEU A 316 -0.97 -4.21 -9.21
N ARG A 317 -0.93 -2.97 -8.71
CA ARG A 317 -2.12 -2.14 -8.56
C ARG A 317 -2.00 -0.93 -9.47
N VAL A 318 -3.03 -0.70 -10.27
CA VAL A 318 -3.13 0.39 -11.22
C VAL A 318 -4.18 1.37 -10.73
N TYR A 319 -3.74 2.57 -10.38
CA TYR A 319 -4.61 3.67 -9.98
C TYR A 319 -4.84 4.58 -11.18
N LEU A 320 -6.10 4.74 -11.58
CA LEU A 320 -6.51 5.65 -12.64
C LEU A 320 -7.27 6.84 -12.06
N LYS A 321 -6.90 8.04 -12.52
CA LYS A 321 -7.59 9.26 -12.13
C LYS A 321 -9.03 9.29 -12.63
N ASN A 322 -9.24 8.86 -13.88
CA ASN A 322 -10.55 8.85 -14.52
C ASN A 322 -11.01 7.43 -14.80
N LYS A 323 -12.28 7.13 -14.50
CA LYS A 323 -12.89 5.84 -14.85
C LYS A 323 -12.90 5.57 -16.37
N SER A 324 -13.01 6.61 -17.20
CA SER A 324 -13.01 6.50 -18.67
C SER A 324 -11.71 5.95 -19.25
N ASP A 325 -10.62 6.02 -18.50
CA ASP A 325 -9.28 5.62 -18.94
C ASP A 325 -9.05 4.10 -18.80
N TYR A 326 -9.97 3.37 -18.16
CA TYR A 326 -9.84 1.94 -17.84
C TYR A 326 -9.56 1.05 -19.06
N GLU A 327 -10.39 1.12 -20.10
CA GLU A 327 -10.27 0.23 -21.26
C GLU A 327 -8.94 0.45 -22.01
N VAL A 328 -8.45 1.70 -22.03
CA VAL A 328 -7.17 2.03 -22.64
C VAL A 328 -6.03 1.50 -21.78
N ALA A 329 -6.04 1.78 -20.47
CA ALA A 329 -5.01 1.30 -19.55
C ALA A 329 -4.89 -0.23 -19.54
N LYS A 330 -6.03 -0.92 -19.51
CA LYS A 330 -6.07 -2.38 -19.53
C LYS A 330 -5.46 -2.94 -20.82
N ARG A 331 -5.91 -2.47 -21.99
CA ARG A 331 -5.38 -2.92 -23.29
C ARG A 331 -3.88 -2.68 -23.41
N GLU A 332 -3.40 -1.50 -23.02
CA GLU A 332 -1.98 -1.16 -23.06
C GLU A 332 -1.17 -2.04 -22.10
N LEU A 333 -1.67 -2.30 -20.88
CA LEU A 333 -0.95 -3.14 -19.92
C LEU A 333 -0.95 -4.63 -20.33
N GLU A 334 -2.03 -5.13 -20.92
CA GLU A 334 -2.11 -6.48 -21.49
C GLU A 334 -1.06 -6.71 -22.59
N SER A 335 -0.65 -5.65 -23.32
CA SER A 335 0.39 -5.75 -24.36
C SER A 335 1.78 -6.13 -23.81
N TYR A 336 2.03 -5.94 -22.51
CA TYR A 336 3.25 -6.39 -21.85
C TYR A 336 3.27 -7.90 -21.55
N GLY A 337 2.15 -8.60 -21.78
CA GLY A 337 2.07 -10.06 -21.61
C GLY A 337 2.30 -10.53 -20.16
N LEU A 338 1.98 -9.68 -19.18
CA LEU A 338 2.16 -9.99 -17.76
C LEU A 338 1.11 -11.01 -17.32
N ASN A 339 1.53 -12.22 -16.98
CA ASN A 339 0.65 -13.23 -16.38
C ASN A 339 0.65 -13.12 -14.85
N ILE A 340 0.07 -12.02 -14.34
CA ILE A 340 0.02 -11.67 -12.91
C ILE A 340 -1.35 -11.10 -12.53
N PRO A 341 -1.73 -11.14 -11.25
CA PRO A 341 -2.87 -10.38 -10.75
C PRO A 341 -2.65 -8.87 -10.89
N VAL A 342 -3.66 -8.17 -11.42
CA VAL A 342 -3.68 -6.70 -11.55
C VAL A 342 -5.01 -6.15 -11.03
N SER A 343 -4.95 -5.22 -10.08
CA SER A 343 -6.12 -4.47 -9.62
C SER A 343 -6.23 -3.14 -10.38
N TYR A 344 -7.41 -2.83 -10.95
CA TYR A 344 -7.68 -1.53 -11.57
C TYR A 344 -8.62 -0.71 -10.69
N LEU A 345 -8.09 0.37 -10.12
CA LEU A 345 -8.74 1.16 -9.09
C LEU A 345 -8.86 2.61 -9.54
N GLN A 346 -9.99 3.26 -9.25
CA GLN A 346 -10.11 4.70 -9.39
C GLN A 346 -9.58 5.40 -8.13
N ALA A 347 -8.68 6.37 -8.31
CA ALA A 347 -8.15 7.14 -7.19
C ALA A 347 -7.65 8.52 -7.61
N GLY A 348 -7.68 9.47 -6.67
CA GLY A 348 -6.95 10.73 -6.83
C GLY A 348 -5.44 10.48 -6.82
N VAL A 349 -4.71 11.02 -7.78
CA VAL A 349 -3.25 10.98 -7.81
C VAL A 349 -2.69 12.26 -7.18
N CYS A 350 -1.51 12.19 -6.56
CA CYS A 350 -0.95 13.28 -5.77
C CYS A 350 -0.64 14.58 -6.55
N ARG A 351 -0.61 14.52 -7.89
CA ARG A 351 -0.45 15.69 -8.79
C ARG A 351 -1.56 15.73 -9.82
N GLU A 352 -2.02 16.93 -10.14
CA GLU A 352 -3.22 17.14 -10.96
C GLU A 352 -3.07 16.64 -12.40
N GLU A 353 -1.86 16.72 -12.96
CA GLU A 353 -1.55 16.32 -14.34
C GLU A 353 -1.29 14.82 -14.53
N LEU A 354 -1.15 14.05 -13.46
CA LEU A 354 -0.93 12.61 -13.52
C LEU A 354 -2.27 11.87 -13.65
N LEU A 355 -2.37 11.03 -14.67
CA LEU A 355 -3.58 10.26 -14.99
C LEU A 355 -3.53 8.84 -14.43
N ILE A 356 -2.31 8.34 -14.17
CA ILE A 356 -2.05 6.97 -13.76
C ILE A 356 -0.88 6.92 -12.76
N GLU A 357 -1.02 6.05 -11.76
CA GLU A 357 0.04 5.63 -10.85
C GLU A 357 -0.02 4.11 -10.73
N ILE A 358 1.12 3.43 -10.78
CA ILE A 358 1.22 1.97 -10.67
C ILE A 358 2.19 1.63 -9.53
N GLU A 359 1.78 0.72 -8.66
CA GLU A 359 2.64 0.07 -7.68
C GLU A 359 2.62 -1.45 -7.89
N GLY A 360 3.51 -2.17 -7.20
CA GLY A 360 3.53 -3.61 -7.31
C GLY A 360 4.61 -4.29 -6.50
N ILE A 361 4.72 -5.59 -6.76
CA ILE A 361 5.71 -6.46 -6.14
C ILE A 361 6.39 -7.24 -7.24
N ALA A 362 7.71 -7.38 -7.15
CA ALA A 362 8.50 -8.27 -8.00
C ALA A 362 9.32 -9.24 -7.15
N ILE A 363 9.63 -10.41 -7.70
CA ILE A 363 10.44 -11.43 -7.06
C ILE A 363 11.47 -11.94 -8.07
N GLU A 364 12.71 -12.02 -7.63
CA GLU A 364 13.81 -12.70 -8.32
C GLU A 364 13.93 -14.14 -7.81
#